data_AF-A0A4R3DSJ2-F1
#
_entry.id   AF-A0A4R3DSJ2-F1
#
_cell.length_a   1.000
_cell.length_b   1.000
_cell.length_c   1.000
_cell.angle_alpha   90.00
_cell.angle_beta   90.00
_cell.angle_gamma   90.00
#
_symmetry.space_group_name_H-M   'P 1'
#
loop_
_entity.id
_entity.type
_entity.pdbx_description
1 polymer ?
#
loop_
_entity_poly.entity_id
_entity_poly.type
_entity_poly.pdbx_seq_one_letter_code
_entity_poly.pdbx_strand_id
1 'polypeptide(L)'
;MADNDGSDFIELTADIVSAYVSNNSVPASDLPALINDVHAALNRVVGGAAPVIPVEAPKPAIPVKKSITADYLICLEDGKKFKSLKRHLRTQYNMSPEQYREKWGLPPDYPMVAPNYAEARSQLAKKMGLGQQRRKRR
;
A
#
# COMPACT_ATOMS: atom_id res chain seq x y z
N MET A 1 -7.62 -30.62 30.32
CA MET A 1 -7.13 -31.42 29.18
C MET A 1 -6.63 -30.45 28.12
N ALA A 2 -5.38 -30.04 28.20
CA ALA A 2 -4.61 -29.47 27.10
C ALA A 2 -3.46 -30.46 26.86
N ASP A 3 -2.83 -30.46 25.69
CA ASP A 3 -1.72 -31.36 25.29
C ASP A 3 -2.17 -32.67 24.57
N ASN A 4 -2.92 -32.56 23.46
CA ASN A 4 -2.99 -33.62 22.42
C ASN A 4 -3.08 -33.09 20.97
N ASP A 5 -3.47 -31.82 20.79
CA ASP A 5 -3.68 -31.17 19.49
C ASP A 5 -2.46 -31.25 18.56
N GLY A 6 -1.25 -31.10 19.11
CA GLY A 6 0.00 -31.16 18.34
C GLY A 6 0.34 -32.54 17.79
N SER A 7 -0.02 -33.61 18.51
CA SER A 7 0.18 -35.00 18.06
C SER A 7 -0.80 -35.34 16.94
N ASP A 8 -2.05 -34.90 17.08
CA ASP A 8 -3.12 -35.14 16.12
C ASP A 8 -2.81 -34.47 14.75
N PHE A 9 -2.17 -33.29 14.72
CA PHE A 9 -1.78 -32.64 13.45
C PHE A 9 -0.60 -33.33 12.76
N ILE A 10 0.31 -33.93 13.52
CA ILE A 10 1.44 -34.65 12.93
C ILE A 10 0.91 -35.89 12.22
N GLU A 11 -0.03 -36.62 12.83
CA GLU A 11 -0.70 -37.76 12.21
C GLU A 11 -1.49 -37.34 10.96
N LEU A 12 -2.32 -36.29 11.05
CA LEU A 12 -3.06 -35.75 9.89
C LEU A 12 -2.14 -35.28 8.75
N THR A 13 -1.01 -34.65 9.07
CA THR A 13 -0.03 -34.22 8.06
C THR A 13 0.58 -35.44 7.37
N ALA A 14 0.96 -36.47 8.12
CA ALA A 14 1.54 -37.70 7.58
C ALA A 14 0.56 -38.43 6.65
N ASP A 15 -0.72 -38.49 7.03
CA ASP A 15 -1.77 -39.09 6.20
C ASP A 15 -2.00 -38.30 4.90
N ILE A 16 -2.03 -36.97 4.96
CA ILE A 16 -2.22 -36.12 3.76
C ILE A 16 -1.02 -36.24 2.82
N VAL A 17 0.20 -36.19 3.33
CA VAL A 17 1.42 -36.27 2.51
C VAL A 17 1.58 -37.66 1.91
N SER A 18 1.27 -38.73 2.65
CA SER A 18 1.33 -40.11 2.13
C SER A 18 0.29 -40.35 1.03
N ALA A 19 -0.94 -39.85 1.19
CA ALA A 19 -1.97 -39.87 0.15
C ALA A 19 -1.55 -39.06 -1.09
N TYR A 20 -0.92 -37.90 -0.90
CA TYR A 20 -0.48 -37.07 -2.01
C TYR A 20 0.66 -37.72 -2.81
N VAL A 21 1.68 -38.26 -2.14
CA VAL A 21 2.86 -38.87 -2.78
C VAL A 21 2.54 -40.25 -3.36
N SER A 22 1.56 -40.98 -2.82
CA SER A 22 1.09 -42.24 -3.43
C SER A 22 0.37 -42.02 -4.76
N ASN A 23 -0.27 -40.87 -4.96
CA ASN A 23 -0.98 -40.53 -6.19
C ASN A 23 -0.20 -39.57 -7.12
N ASN A 24 0.89 -38.96 -6.64
CA ASN A 24 1.68 -37.99 -7.40
C ASN A 24 3.19 -38.28 -7.26
N SER A 25 3.93 -38.27 -8.37
CA SER A 25 5.39 -38.36 -8.32
C SER A 25 6.02 -37.04 -7.88
N VAL A 26 6.50 -37.00 -6.64
CA VAL A 26 7.19 -35.85 -6.05
C VAL A 26 8.67 -36.17 -5.87
N PRO A 27 9.61 -35.31 -6.31
CA PRO A 27 11.03 -35.54 -6.11
C PRO A 27 11.38 -35.47 -4.61
N ALA A 28 12.35 -36.28 -4.18
CA ALA A 28 12.74 -36.38 -2.77
C ALA A 28 13.19 -35.03 -2.16
N SER A 29 13.71 -34.13 -2.99
CA SER A 29 14.13 -32.78 -2.59
C SER A 29 12.97 -31.88 -2.16
N ASP A 30 11.76 -32.12 -2.67
CA ASP A 30 10.58 -31.28 -2.40
C ASP A 30 9.73 -31.81 -1.25
N LEU A 31 9.97 -33.05 -0.80
CA LEU A 31 9.25 -33.66 0.32
C LEU A 31 9.35 -32.84 1.62
N PRO A 32 10.52 -32.33 2.04
CA PRO A 32 10.61 -31.53 3.25
C PRO A 32 9.81 -30.23 3.16
N ALA A 33 9.76 -29.60 1.98
CA ALA A 33 8.98 -28.39 1.76
C ALA A 33 7.48 -28.68 1.84
N LEU A 34 7.03 -29.75 1.17
CA LEU A 34 5.63 -30.18 1.18
C LEU A 34 5.11 -30.50 2.59
N ILE A 35 5.90 -31.21 3.40
CA ILE A 35 5.53 -31.55 4.79
C ILE A 35 5.36 -30.26 5.63
N ASN A 36 6.28 -29.31 5.50
CA ASN A 36 6.21 -28.04 6.21
C ASN A 36 4.99 -27.21 5.79
N ASP A 37 4.69 -27.15 4.49
CA ASP A 37 3.55 -26.39 3.97
C ASP A 37 2.22 -26.95 4.44
N VAL A 38 2.04 -28.27 4.42
CA VAL A 38 0.80 -28.93 4.89
C VAL A 38 0.64 -28.74 6.40
N HIS A 39 1.70 -28.95 7.19
CA HIS A 39 1.67 -28.76 8.64
C HIS A 39 1.38 -27.29 9.01
N ALA A 40 1.97 -26.33 8.28
CA ALA A 40 1.70 -24.91 8.47
C ALA A 40 0.26 -24.54 8.07
N ALA A 41 -0.28 -25.15 7.02
CA ALA A 41 -1.66 -24.94 6.60
C ALA A 41 -2.67 -25.44 7.65
N LEU A 42 -2.44 -26.63 8.21
CA LEU A 42 -3.29 -27.18 9.29
C LEU A 42 -3.25 -26.30 10.54
N ASN A 43 -2.05 -25.88 10.97
CA ASN A 43 -1.90 -24.95 12.09
C ASN A 43 -2.60 -23.61 11.87
N ARG A 44 -2.61 -23.08 10.63
CA ARG A 44 -3.32 -21.83 10.30
C ARG A 44 -4.84 -21.98 10.39
N VAL A 45 -5.37 -23.10 9.93
CA VAL A 45 -6.82 -23.37 9.95
C VAL A 45 -7.33 -23.45 11.38
N VAL A 46 -6.61 -24.13 12.27
CA VAL A 46 -7.01 -24.26 13.68
C VAL A 46 -6.74 -22.98 14.48
N GLY A 47 -5.64 -22.29 14.21
CA GLY A 47 -5.30 -21.03 14.87
C GLY A 47 -6.23 -19.86 14.54
N GLY A 48 -7.21 -20.03 13.64
CA GLY A 48 -8.14 -18.97 13.21
C GLY A 48 -7.44 -17.76 12.58
N ALA A 49 -6.13 -17.87 12.34
CA ALA A 49 -5.32 -16.85 11.75
C ALA A 49 -5.52 -16.93 10.24
N ALA A 50 -6.57 -16.26 9.77
CA ALA A 50 -6.65 -15.84 8.38
C ALA A 50 -5.28 -15.33 7.96
N PRO A 51 -4.79 -15.65 6.75
CA PRO A 51 -3.51 -15.15 6.32
C PRO A 51 -3.57 -13.63 6.45
N VAL A 52 -2.78 -13.09 7.39
CA VAL A 52 -2.19 -11.79 7.20
C VAL A 52 -1.32 -11.95 5.97
N ILE A 53 -1.97 -11.89 4.81
CA ILE A 53 -1.35 -11.49 3.57
C ILE A 53 -0.55 -10.27 4.02
N PRO A 54 0.80 -10.33 4.00
CA PRO A 54 1.57 -9.13 4.20
C PRO A 54 1.01 -8.21 3.12
N VAL A 55 0.26 -7.19 3.54
CA VAL A 55 -0.17 -6.12 2.65
C VAL A 55 1.15 -5.56 2.20
N GLU A 56 1.64 -6.06 1.08
CA GLU A 56 2.89 -5.66 0.49
C GLU A 56 2.68 -4.17 0.29
N ALA A 57 3.28 -3.37 1.19
CA ALA A 57 3.05 -1.95 1.25
C ALA A 57 3.15 -1.45 -0.19
N PRO A 58 2.10 -0.80 -0.74
CA PRO A 58 2.02 -0.53 -2.15
C PRO A 58 3.32 0.12 -2.55
N LYS A 59 4.18 -0.64 -3.27
CA LYS A 59 5.50 -0.17 -3.65
C LYS A 59 5.25 1.11 -4.42
N PRO A 60 5.70 2.27 -3.93
CA PRO A 60 5.39 3.53 -4.59
C PRO A 60 5.87 3.40 -6.02
N ALA A 61 4.95 3.54 -6.98
CA ALA A 61 5.22 3.31 -8.40
C ALA A 61 6.43 4.12 -8.89
N ILE A 62 6.77 5.20 -8.19
CA ILE A 62 7.90 6.07 -8.44
C ILE A 62 8.44 6.59 -7.09
N PRO A 63 9.76 6.74 -6.91
CA PRO A 63 10.32 7.44 -5.76
C PRO A 63 9.70 8.84 -5.62
N VAL A 64 9.33 9.24 -4.39
CA VAL A 64 8.71 10.55 -4.08
C VAL A 64 9.50 11.74 -4.64
N LYS A 65 10.82 11.61 -4.81
CA LYS A 65 11.68 12.63 -5.42
C LYS A 65 11.45 12.80 -6.94
N LYS A 66 10.97 11.76 -7.63
CA LYS A 66 10.69 11.76 -9.07
C LYS A 66 9.21 11.99 -9.40
N SER A 67 8.31 12.02 -8.41
CA SER A 67 6.89 12.32 -8.61
C SER A 67 6.61 13.82 -8.77
N ILE A 68 7.57 14.69 -8.45
CA ILE A 68 7.48 16.14 -8.61
C ILE A 68 8.26 16.55 -9.86
N THR A 69 7.56 17.11 -10.86
CA THR A 69 8.22 17.83 -11.96
C THR A 69 7.67 19.25 -12.05
N ALA A 70 8.40 20.14 -12.73
CA ALA A 70 8.04 21.55 -12.83
C ALA A 70 6.65 21.78 -13.48
N ASP A 71 6.28 20.96 -14.47
CA ASP A 71 5.03 21.10 -15.22
C ASP A 71 3.90 20.17 -14.73
N TYR A 72 4.24 19.01 -14.17
CA TYR A 72 3.26 18.02 -13.71
C TYR A 72 3.71 17.27 -12.45
N LEU A 73 2.74 16.75 -11.69
CA LEU A 73 2.99 15.78 -10.62
C LEU A 73 2.46 14.42 -11.02
N ILE A 74 3.07 13.38 -10.48
CA ILE A 74 2.64 12.00 -10.71
C ILE A 74 1.89 11.50 -9.46
N CYS A 75 0.71 10.93 -9.67
CA CYS A 75 -0.04 10.27 -8.61
C CYS A 75 0.65 8.96 -8.22
N LEU A 76 0.96 8.77 -6.93
CA LEU A 76 1.54 7.53 -6.42
C LEU A 76 0.52 6.38 -6.38
N GLU A 77 -0.78 6.65 -6.49
CA GLU A 77 -1.82 5.61 -6.54
C GLU A 77 -2.01 5.07 -7.97
N ASP A 78 -2.04 5.94 -8.98
CA ASP A 78 -2.35 5.55 -10.37
C ASP A 78 -1.15 5.59 -11.32
N GLY A 79 -0.04 6.22 -10.94
CA GLY A 79 1.09 6.52 -11.83
C GLY A 79 0.80 7.57 -12.91
N LYS A 80 -0.37 8.21 -12.91
CA LYS A 80 -0.79 9.20 -13.92
C LYS A 80 -0.26 10.60 -13.61
N LYS A 81 0.01 11.37 -14.67
CA LYS A 81 0.53 12.75 -14.62
C LYS A 81 -0.61 13.77 -14.55
N PHE A 82 -0.57 14.67 -13.58
CA PHE A 82 -1.55 15.72 -13.38
C PHE A 82 -0.90 17.05 -13.00
N LYS A 83 -1.46 18.16 -13.49
CA LYS A 83 -1.05 19.50 -13.05
C LYS A 83 -1.52 19.83 -11.63
N SER A 84 -2.63 19.22 -11.20
CA SER A 84 -3.21 19.37 -9.86
C SER A 84 -3.66 18.00 -9.33
N LEU A 85 -2.93 17.49 -8.35
CA LEU A 85 -3.28 16.25 -7.64
C LEU A 85 -4.50 16.45 -6.76
N LYS A 86 -4.70 17.64 -6.17
CA LYS A 86 -5.86 17.95 -5.30
C LYS A 86 -7.20 17.61 -5.94
N ARG A 87 -7.36 17.88 -7.25
CA ARG A 87 -8.62 17.58 -7.96
C ARG A 87 -8.81 16.07 -8.08
N HIS A 88 -7.78 15.37 -8.53
CA HIS A 88 -7.79 13.93 -8.75
C HIS A 88 -8.06 13.15 -7.45
N LEU A 89 -7.36 13.51 -6.38
CA LEU A 89 -7.56 12.92 -5.05
C LEU A 89 -9.00 13.04 -4.55
N ARG A 90 -9.62 14.21 -4.78
CA ARG A 90 -11.00 14.46 -4.34
C ARG A 90 -12.04 13.77 -5.21
N THR A 91 -11.83 13.67 -6.52
CA THR A 91 -12.81 13.06 -7.43
C THR A 91 -12.71 11.54 -7.48
N GLN A 92 -11.50 10.99 -7.44
CA GLN A 92 -11.28 9.56 -7.63
C GLN A 92 -11.27 8.79 -6.30
N TYR A 93 -10.74 9.41 -5.26
CA TYR A 93 -10.48 8.76 -3.98
C TYR A 93 -11.20 9.42 -2.81
N ASN A 94 -11.94 10.50 -3.07
CA ASN A 94 -12.65 11.29 -2.06
C ASN A 94 -11.78 11.68 -0.83
N MET A 95 -10.46 11.80 -1.04
CA MET A 95 -9.48 11.98 0.03
C MET A 95 -8.91 13.40 0.06
N SER A 96 -8.53 13.83 1.25
CA SER A 96 -7.86 15.12 1.42
C SER A 96 -6.37 15.03 1.06
N PRO A 97 -5.72 16.15 0.72
CA PRO A 97 -4.28 16.15 0.47
C PRO A 97 -3.46 15.76 1.70
N GLU A 98 -3.97 15.97 2.92
CA GLU A 98 -3.31 15.57 4.16
C GLU A 98 -3.39 14.07 4.37
N GLN A 99 -4.57 13.47 4.19
CA GLN A 99 -4.75 12.01 4.23
C GLN A 99 -3.87 11.33 3.20
N TYR A 100 -3.72 11.92 2.02
CA TYR A 100 -2.81 11.41 1.01
C TYR A 100 -1.33 11.44 1.46
N ARG A 101 -0.90 12.49 2.17
CA ARG A 101 0.46 12.54 2.73
C ARG A 101 0.67 11.51 3.82
N GLU A 102 -0.30 11.38 4.71
CA GLU A 102 -0.24 10.41 5.81
C GLU A 102 -0.20 8.97 5.27
N LYS A 103 -1.06 8.66 4.29
CA LYS A 103 -1.11 7.35 3.62
C LYS A 103 0.22 6.95 2.98
N TRP A 104 0.94 7.90 2.40
CA TRP A 104 2.19 7.67 1.69
C TRP A 104 3.45 8.09 2.46
N GLY A 105 3.33 8.52 3.72
CA GLY A 105 4.45 9.01 4.53
C GLY A 105 5.18 10.20 3.89
N LEU A 106 4.47 11.07 3.16
CA LEU A 106 5.07 12.18 2.43
C LEU A 106 5.45 13.34 3.37
N PRO A 107 6.55 14.07 3.08
CA PRO A 107 6.90 15.27 3.81
C PRO A 107 5.77 16.32 3.78
N PRO A 108 5.61 17.14 4.84
CA PRO A 108 4.64 18.22 4.86
C PRO A 108 4.86 19.25 3.74
N ASP A 109 6.12 19.41 3.31
CA ASP A 109 6.54 20.29 2.22
C ASP A 109 6.16 19.77 0.81
N TYR A 110 5.57 18.58 0.71
CA TYR A 110 5.25 17.99 -0.59
C TYR A 110 4.18 18.82 -1.35
N PRO A 111 4.53 19.34 -2.55
CA PRO A 111 3.59 20.11 -3.36
C PRO A 111 2.48 19.18 -3.88
N MET A 112 1.25 19.69 -3.90
CA MET A 112 0.07 18.94 -4.39
C MET A 112 -0.41 19.41 -5.77
N VAL A 113 0.35 20.32 -6.35
CA VAL A 113 0.09 21.03 -7.59
C VAL A 113 1.46 21.33 -8.20
N ALA A 114 1.57 21.34 -9.53
CA ALA A 114 2.82 21.63 -10.21
C ALA A 114 3.39 22.98 -9.78
N PRO A 115 4.70 23.10 -9.47
CA PRO A 115 5.31 24.35 -9.02
C PRO A 115 5.01 25.52 -9.97
N ASN A 116 5.22 25.34 -11.28
CA ASN A 116 4.92 26.38 -12.28
C ASN A 116 3.44 26.78 -12.29
N TYR A 117 2.53 25.82 -12.10
CA TYR A 117 1.09 26.09 -12.04
C TYR A 117 0.70 26.81 -10.75
N ALA A 118 1.31 26.45 -9.62
CA ALA A 118 1.12 27.14 -8.34
C ALA A 118 1.66 28.58 -8.39
N GLU A 119 2.83 28.80 -9.00
CA GLU A 119 3.43 30.12 -9.20
C GLU A 119 2.58 31.00 -10.12
N ALA A 120 2.16 30.50 -11.28
CA ALA A 120 1.31 31.24 -12.21
C ALA A 120 -0.02 31.67 -11.55
N ARG A 121 -0.64 30.77 -10.77
CA ARG A 121 -1.88 31.07 -10.04
C ARG A 121 -1.65 32.04 -8.88
N SER A 122 -0.53 31.92 -8.16
CA SER A 122 -0.16 32.83 -7.07
C SER A 122 0.10 34.24 -7.59
N GLN A 123 0.82 34.38 -8.72
CA GLN A 123 1.04 35.66 -9.39
C GLN A 123 -0.29 36.27 -9.87
N LEU A 124 -1.18 35.47 -10.46
CA LEU A 124 -2.50 35.94 -10.88
C LEU A 124 -3.34 36.41 -9.68
N ALA A 125 -3.35 35.66 -8.57
CA ALA A 125 -4.07 36.05 -7.35
C ALA A 125 -3.54 37.36 -6.75
N LYS A 126 -2.21 37.55 -6.72
CA LYS A 126 -1.58 38.81 -6.30
C LYS A 126 -1.95 39.97 -7.24
N LYS A 127 -1.95 39.74 -8.55
CA LYS A 127 -2.39 40.74 -9.56
C LYS A 127 -3.88 41.07 -9.45
N MET A 128 -4.71 40.10 -9.06
CA MET A 128 -6.16 40.24 -8.87
C MET A 128 -6.56 40.74 -7.46
N GLY A 129 -5.61 41.11 -6.60
CA GLY A 129 -5.89 41.80 -5.33
C GLY A 129 -6.21 40.94 -4.12
N LEU A 130 -6.03 39.61 -4.18
CA LEU A 130 -6.17 38.72 -3.02
C LEU A 130 -4.97 38.90 -2.06
N GLY A 131 -5.13 39.77 -1.08
CA GLY A 131 -4.10 40.10 -0.08
C GLY A 131 -4.18 41.54 0.45
N GLN A 132 -4.97 42.42 -0.17
CA GLN A 132 -5.25 43.76 0.35
C GLN A 132 -6.43 43.75 1.35
N GLN A 133 -6.41 42.86 2.33
CA GLN A 133 -7.35 42.96 3.45
C GLN A 133 -6.85 44.05 4.39
N ARG A 134 -7.17 45.28 3.98
CA ARG A 134 -7.31 46.51 4.77
C ARG A 134 -6.80 46.37 6.21
N ARG A 135 -5.55 46.79 6.43
CA ARG A 135 -5.01 47.22 7.72
C ARG A 135 -5.96 48.30 8.27
N LYS A 136 -7.02 47.89 8.99
CA LYS A 136 -7.98 48.82 9.60
C LYS A 136 -7.24 49.50 10.76
N ARG A 137 -6.84 50.74 10.52
CA ARG A 137 -6.21 51.68 11.46
C ARG A 137 -6.96 51.66 12.81
N ARG A 138 -6.19 51.54 13.90
CA ARG A 138 -6.60 52.03 15.23
C ARG A 138 -6.38 53.53 15.28
#